data_AF-A0A0M1P7F1-F1
#
_entry.id   AF-A0A0M1P7F1-F1
#
_cell.length_a   1.000
_cell.length_b   1.000
_cell.length_c   1.000
_cell.angle_alpha   90.00
_cell.angle_beta   90.00
_cell.angle_gamma   90.00
#
_symmetry.space_group_name_H-M   'P 1'
#
loop_
_entity.id
_entity.type
_entity.pdbx_description
1 polymer ?
#
loop_
_entity_poly.entity_id
_entity_poly.type
_entity_poly.pdbx_seq_one_letter_code
_entity_poly.pdbx_strand_id
1 'polypeptide(L)'
;MKFSKRKSYIALYDFLSKRWENSNKENEDAAIFLGSMSPHISNDSKSTDPAYWQDWDTAWQEAELQSDINEGKLLFIIIKFIRNYEELGFELSELIIEIEKQHQNRDLFKLLD
;
A
#
# COMPACT_ATOMS: atom_id res chain seq x y z
N MET A 1 -8.00 2.31 -17.56
CA MET A 1 -6.79 1.56 -17.19
C MET A 1 -7.21 0.50 -16.20
N LYS A 2 -6.88 -0.79 -16.43
CA LYS A 2 -7.24 -1.87 -15.50
C LYS A 2 -6.03 -2.17 -14.64
N PHE A 3 -6.10 -1.85 -13.35
CA PHE A 3 -5.00 -2.12 -12.43
C PHE A 3 -4.92 -3.61 -12.08
N SER A 4 -3.70 -4.12 -11.94
CA SER A 4 -3.46 -5.49 -11.47
C SER A 4 -3.22 -5.47 -9.96
N LYS A 5 -3.97 -6.28 -9.21
CA LYS A 5 -3.83 -6.43 -7.75
C LYS A 5 -2.38 -6.55 -7.29
N ARG A 6 -1.61 -7.41 -7.95
CA ARG A 6 -0.20 -7.66 -7.63
C ARG A 6 0.69 -6.48 -7.98
N LYS A 7 0.55 -5.90 -9.19
CA LYS A 7 1.34 -4.72 -9.58
C LYS A 7 1.06 -3.54 -8.67
N SER A 8 -0.19 -3.33 -8.28
CA SER A 8 -0.61 -2.29 -7.36
C SER A 8 -0.04 -2.47 -5.95
N TYR A 9 0.04 -3.71 -5.45
CA TYR A 9 0.69 -4.01 -4.17
C TYR A 9 2.19 -3.70 -4.21
N ILE A 10 2.89 -4.14 -5.26
CA ILE A 10 4.32 -3.90 -5.43
C ILE A 10 4.60 -2.40 -5.56
N ALA A 11 3.84 -1.69 -6.38
CA ALA A 11 3.99 -0.24 -6.54
C ALA A 11 3.72 0.53 -5.24
N LEU A 12 2.74 0.08 -4.43
CA LEU A 12 2.53 0.62 -3.09
C LEU A 12 3.77 0.41 -2.22
N TYR A 13 4.28 -0.82 -2.14
CA TYR A 13 5.49 -1.09 -1.37
C TYR A 13 6.67 -0.23 -1.81
N ASP A 14 6.97 -0.18 -3.11
CA ASP A 14 8.09 0.60 -3.67
C ASP A 14 7.93 2.10 -3.35
N PHE A 15 6.70 2.61 -3.43
CA PHE A 15 6.39 4.00 -3.09
C PHE A 15 6.67 4.27 -1.60
N LEU A 16 6.16 3.44 -0.69
CA LEU A 16 6.33 3.65 0.73
C LEU A 16 7.78 3.44 1.17
N SER A 17 8.46 2.43 0.62
CA SER A 17 9.87 2.13 0.88
C SER A 17 10.79 3.27 0.46
N LYS A 18 10.66 3.80 -0.77
CA LYS A 18 11.44 4.97 -1.21
C LYS A 18 11.19 6.20 -0.35
N ARG A 19 9.95 6.40 0.09
CA ARG A 19 9.60 7.55 0.93
C ARG A 19 10.16 7.41 2.33
N TRP A 20 10.12 6.21 2.88
CA TRP A 20 10.74 5.87 4.15
C TRP A 20 12.24 6.18 4.15
N GLU A 21 12.96 5.66 3.14
CA GLU A 21 14.40 5.90 2.95
C GLU A 21 14.75 7.39 2.89
N ASN A 22 13.89 8.21 2.28
CA ASN A 22 14.10 9.65 2.16
C ASN A 22 13.70 10.45 3.40
N SER A 23 12.90 9.88 4.31
CA SER A 23 12.29 10.63 5.41
C SER A 23 13.22 10.84 6.61
N ASN A 24 14.35 10.12 6.69
CA ASN A 24 15.24 10.08 7.87
C ASN A 24 14.49 9.87 9.20
N LYS A 25 13.30 9.24 9.18
CA LYS A 25 12.46 9.05 10.37
C LYS A 25 12.83 7.76 11.10
N GLU A 26 12.89 7.86 12.42
CA GLU A 26 13.00 6.73 13.34
C GLU A 26 11.61 6.35 13.88
N ASN A 27 10.70 5.96 12.99
CA ASN A 27 9.40 5.38 13.37
C ASN A 27 9.47 3.84 13.20
N GLU A 28 9.67 3.16 14.33
CA GLU A 28 9.85 1.70 14.38
C GLU A 28 8.63 0.95 13.82
N ASP A 29 7.42 1.43 14.08
CA ASP A 29 6.17 0.83 13.60
C ASP A 29 6.06 0.85 12.08
N ALA A 30 6.40 1.98 11.45
CA ALA A 30 6.45 2.11 9.99
C ALA A 30 7.53 1.20 9.37
N ALA A 31 8.68 1.05 10.03
CA ALA A 31 9.72 0.11 9.58
C ALA A 31 9.26 -1.35 9.68
N ILE A 32 8.59 -1.74 10.77
CA ILE A 32 8.02 -3.08 10.96
C ILE A 32 6.93 -3.35 9.91
N PHE A 33 6.03 -2.39 9.69
CA PHE A 33 4.98 -2.47 8.69
C PHE A 33 5.55 -2.69 7.28
N LEU A 34 6.55 -1.90 6.89
CA LEU A 34 7.21 -2.03 5.58
C LEU A 34 7.99 -3.33 5.44
N GLY A 35 8.70 -3.74 6.49
CA GLY A 35 9.38 -5.04 6.52
C GLY A 35 8.41 -6.18 6.27
N SER A 36 7.26 -6.15 6.94
CA SER A 36 6.20 -7.16 6.84
C SER A 36 5.58 -7.19 5.44
N MET A 37 5.34 -6.02 4.84
CA MET A 37 4.82 -5.90 3.47
C MET A 37 5.77 -6.36 2.35
N SER A 38 7.07 -6.54 2.62
CA SER A 38 8.06 -6.63 1.54
C SER A 38 7.74 -7.77 0.54
N PRO A 39 7.47 -7.44 -0.75
CA PRO A 39 7.18 -8.44 -1.76
C PRO A 39 8.44 -9.16 -2.27
N HIS A 40 9.64 -8.64 -1.98
CA HIS A 40 10.88 -9.14 -2.57
C HIS A 40 11.47 -10.35 -1.86
N ILE A 41 10.95 -10.68 -0.69
CA ILE A 41 11.43 -11.82 0.12
C ILE A 41 10.65 -13.10 -0.22
N SER A 42 9.44 -12.99 -0.80
CA SER A 42 8.66 -14.15 -1.23
C SER A 42 8.77 -14.40 -2.74
N ASN A 43 8.84 -15.67 -3.14
CA ASN A 43 8.92 -16.09 -4.55
C ASN A 43 7.69 -15.67 -5.39
N ASP A 44 6.59 -15.31 -4.72
CA ASP A 44 5.30 -15.01 -5.33
C ASP A 44 5.07 -13.50 -5.50
N SER A 45 6.02 -12.66 -5.07
CA SER A 45 5.85 -11.21 -4.87
C SER A 45 4.60 -10.85 -4.06
N LYS A 46 4.30 -11.68 -3.05
CA LYS A 46 3.35 -11.40 -1.98
C LYS A 46 4.12 -10.87 -0.77
N SER A 47 3.39 -10.30 0.18
CA SER A 47 3.90 -9.97 1.51
C SER A 47 4.73 -11.09 2.13
N THR A 48 5.71 -10.74 2.97
CA THR A 48 6.42 -11.73 3.82
C THR A 48 5.53 -12.31 4.89
N ASP A 49 4.61 -11.49 5.40
CA ASP A 49 3.54 -11.92 6.28
C ASP A 49 2.27 -12.20 5.45
N PRO A 50 1.80 -13.47 5.40
CA PRO A 50 0.59 -13.83 4.68
C PRO A 50 -0.65 -13.02 5.08
N ALA A 51 -0.74 -12.54 6.33
CA ALA A 51 -1.86 -11.75 6.82
C ALA A 51 -2.01 -10.43 6.02
N TYR A 52 -0.90 -9.75 5.75
CA TYR A 52 -0.90 -8.50 4.97
C TYR A 52 -1.32 -8.71 3.53
N TRP A 53 -0.95 -9.85 2.92
CA TRP A 53 -1.44 -10.17 1.58
C TRP A 53 -2.95 -10.48 1.58
N GLN A 54 -3.44 -11.14 2.63
CA GLN A 54 -4.87 -11.44 2.78
C GLN A 54 -5.70 -10.18 3.05
N ASP A 55 -5.18 -9.24 3.83
CA ASP A 55 -5.83 -7.95 4.09
C ASP A 55 -5.89 -7.09 2.82
N TRP A 56 -4.81 -7.09 2.04
CA TRP A 56 -4.79 -6.47 0.71
C TRP A 56 -5.80 -7.11 -0.24
N ASP A 57 -5.88 -8.45 -0.27
CA ASP A 57 -6.83 -9.17 -1.11
C ASP A 57 -8.28 -8.86 -0.74
N THR A 58 -8.58 -8.80 0.56
CA THR A 58 -9.90 -8.44 1.08
C THR A 58 -10.30 -7.03 0.63
N ALA A 59 -9.42 -6.04 0.82
CA ALA A 59 -9.68 -4.67 0.39
C ALA A 59 -9.87 -4.57 -1.14
N TRP A 60 -9.11 -5.34 -1.92
CA TRP A 60 -9.23 -5.41 -3.37
C TRP A 60 -10.57 -6.01 -3.82
N GLN A 61 -10.95 -7.16 -3.27
CA GLN A 61 -12.19 -7.86 -3.63
C GLN A 61 -13.42 -7.00 -3.36
N GLU A 62 -13.47 -6.31 -2.21
CA GLU A 62 -14.56 -5.39 -1.90
C GLU A 62 -14.69 -4.24 -2.91
N ALA A 63 -13.56 -3.70 -3.36
CA ALA A 63 -13.56 -2.63 -4.35
C ALA A 63 -13.95 -3.12 -5.75
N GLU A 64 -13.56 -4.35 -6.13
CA GLU A 64 -13.93 -4.98 -7.40
C GLU A 64 -15.42 -5.30 -7.47
N LEU A 65 -16.04 -5.75 -6.37
CA LEU A 65 -17.49 -6.02 -6.31
C LEU A 65 -18.34 -4.82 -6.73
N GLN A 66 -17.81 -3.60 -6.61
CA GLN A 66 -18.52 -2.38 -6.94
C GLN A 66 -18.38 -1.94 -8.41
N SER A 67 -17.30 -2.33 -9.11
CA SER A 67 -16.98 -2.07 -10.54
C SER A 67 -15.47 -2.29 -10.80
N ASP A 68 -15.03 -2.17 -12.06
CA ASP A 68 -13.61 -2.11 -12.44
C ASP A 68 -12.79 -1.12 -11.57
N ILE A 69 -11.55 -1.50 -11.25
CA ILE A 69 -10.62 -0.71 -10.43
C ILE A 69 -10.03 0.43 -11.27
N ASN A 70 -10.40 1.65 -10.90
CA ASN A 70 -9.83 2.91 -11.41
C ASN A 70 -8.90 3.55 -10.35
N GLU A 71 -8.34 4.72 -10.65
CA GLU A 71 -7.36 5.39 -9.76
C GLU A 71 -7.94 5.72 -8.38
N GLY A 72 -9.17 6.24 -8.34
CA GLY A 72 -9.84 6.58 -7.08
C GLY A 72 -10.11 5.35 -6.22
N LYS A 73 -10.51 4.23 -6.83
CA LYS A 73 -10.68 2.96 -6.12
C LYS A 73 -9.36 2.38 -5.63
N LEU A 74 -8.30 2.47 -6.42
CA LEU A 74 -6.99 2.02 -5.98
C LEU A 74 -6.52 2.83 -4.77
N LEU A 75 -6.72 4.16 -4.78
CA LEU A 75 -6.43 5.00 -3.62
C LEU A 75 -7.24 4.56 -2.40
N PHE A 76 -8.54 4.29 -2.57
CA PHE A 76 -9.40 3.80 -1.50
C PHE A 76 -8.91 2.47 -0.91
N ILE A 77 -8.53 1.50 -1.76
CA ILE A 77 -7.96 0.21 -1.34
C ILE A 77 -6.71 0.44 -0.49
N ILE A 78 -5.81 1.31 -0.95
CA ILE A 78 -4.55 1.61 -0.26
C ILE A 78 -4.80 2.25 1.11
N ILE A 79 -5.64 3.29 1.16
CA ILE A 79 -5.94 3.97 2.42
C ILE A 79 -6.61 3.01 3.40
N LYS A 80 -7.58 2.22 2.93
CA LYS A 80 -8.25 1.22 3.77
C LYS A 80 -7.25 0.20 4.32
N PHE A 81 -6.38 -0.31 3.46
CA PHE A 81 -5.34 -1.27 3.85
C PHE A 81 -4.44 -0.70 4.95
N ILE A 82 -3.95 0.54 4.82
CA ILE A 82 -3.07 1.16 5.83
C ILE A 82 -3.83 1.45 7.14
N ARG A 83 -5.07 1.95 7.06
CA ARG A 83 -5.89 2.25 8.25
C ARG A 83 -6.18 1.04 9.12
N ASN A 84 -6.33 -0.15 8.54
CA ASN A 84 -6.50 -1.37 9.31
C ASN A 84 -5.36 -1.59 10.31
N TYR A 85 -4.14 -1.14 10.01
CA TYR A 85 -3.00 -1.28 10.90
C TYR A 85 -2.86 -0.10 11.88
N GLU A 86 -3.40 1.08 11.57
CA GLU A 86 -3.57 2.13 12.58
C GLU A 86 -4.49 1.68 13.72
N GLU A 87 -5.56 0.96 13.38
CA GLU A 87 -6.47 0.36 14.37
C GLU A 87 -5.79 -0.71 15.25
N LEU A 88 -4.66 -1.27 14.78
CA LEU A 88 -3.82 -2.20 15.52
C LEU A 88 -2.70 -1.51 16.32
N GLY A 89 -2.66 -0.19 16.32
CA GLY A 89 -1.74 0.62 17.14
C GLY A 89 -0.51 1.13 16.41
N PHE A 90 -0.36 0.89 15.10
CA PHE A 90 0.76 1.42 14.33
C PHE A 90 0.55 2.90 14.01
N GLU A 91 1.53 3.76 14.30
CA GLU A 91 1.46 5.19 13.96
C GLU A 91 1.75 5.42 12.45
N LEU A 92 0.75 5.19 11.59
CA LEU A 92 0.86 5.27 10.12
C LEU A 92 0.18 6.50 9.49
N SER A 93 -0.34 7.43 10.29
CA SER A 93 -1.16 8.56 9.79
C SER A 93 -0.39 9.45 8.82
N GLU A 94 0.92 9.58 9.03
CA GLU A 94 1.80 10.34 8.14
C GLU A 94 1.90 9.71 6.74
N LEU A 95 1.87 8.38 6.63
CA LEU A 95 1.88 7.67 5.35
C LEU A 95 0.59 7.92 4.58
N ILE A 96 -0.56 7.93 5.26
CA ILE A 96 -1.86 8.22 4.65
C ILE A 96 -1.88 9.66 4.12
N ILE A 97 -1.48 10.63 4.93
CA ILE A 97 -1.42 12.04 4.52
C ILE A 97 -0.52 12.20 3.28
N GLU A 98 0.61 11.51 3.25
CA GLU A 98 1.52 11.58 2.10
C GLU A 98 0.91 10.94 0.85
N ILE A 99 0.26 9.77 0.97
CA ILE A 99 -0.45 9.12 -0.14
C ILE A 99 -1.55 10.03 -0.69
N GLU A 100 -2.34 10.67 0.17
CA GLU A 100 -3.41 11.58 -0.22
C GLU A 100 -2.87 12.83 -0.92
N LYS A 101 -1.78 13.43 -0.41
CA LYS A 101 -1.10 14.55 -1.07
C LYS A 101 -0.57 14.15 -2.45
N GLN A 102 0.01 12.97 -2.58
CA GLN A 102 0.63 12.51 -3.82
C GLN A 102 -0.38 11.96 -4.84
N HIS A 103 -1.60 11.60 -4.41
CA HIS A 103 -2.71 11.37 -5.34
C HIS A 103 -2.96 12.59 -6.24
N GLN A 104 -2.78 13.80 -5.70
CA GLN A 104 -2.88 15.04 -6.49
C GLN A 104 -1.75 15.17 -7.54
N ASN A 105 -0.59 14.55 -7.30
CA ASN A 105 0.59 14.61 -8.18
C ASN A 105 0.74 13.37 -9.10
N ARG A 106 -0.12 12.36 -8.93
CA ARG A 106 -0.14 11.08 -9.67
C ARG A 106 1.16 10.24 -9.60
N ASP A 107 2.09 10.54 -8.69
CA ASP A 107 3.39 9.85 -8.64
C ASP A 107 3.29 8.34 -8.36
N LEU A 108 2.37 7.94 -7.50
CA LEU A 108 2.06 6.53 -7.26
C LEU A 108 1.56 5.82 -8.52
N PHE A 109 0.79 6.51 -9.37
CA PHE A 109 0.21 5.93 -10.57
C PHE A 109 1.20 5.82 -11.73
N LYS A 110 2.27 6.64 -11.74
CA LYS A 110 3.40 6.47 -12.68
C LYS A 110 4.16 5.16 -12.47
N LEU A 111 4.08 4.56 -11.28
CA LEU A 111 4.67 3.25 -10.99
C LEU A 111 3.81 2.07 -11.51
N LEU A 112 2.62 2.38 -12.06
CA LEU A 112 1.64 1.38 -12.51
C LEU A 112 1.50 1.30 -14.04
N ASP A 113 2.12 2.23 -14.77
CA ASP A 113 2.27 2.22 -16.24
C ASP A 113 3.39 1.26 -16.66
#